data_AF-A0A5C6VNM6-F1
#
_entry.id   AF-A0A5C6VNM6-F1
#
_cell.length_a   1.000
_cell.length_b   1.000
_cell.length_c   1.000
_cell.angle_alpha   90.00
_cell.angle_beta   90.00
_cell.angle_gamma   90.00
#
_symmetry.space_group_name_H-M   'P 1'
#
loop_
_entity.id
_entity.type
_entity.pdbx_description
1 polymer ?
#
loop_
_entity_poly.entity_id
_entity_poly.type
_entity_poly.pdbx_seq_one_letter_code
_entity_poly.pdbx_strand_id
1 'polypeptide(L)' 'MKLQDILESIGDFLVWTFETFVEPAGNIPNNLFIILGFIGFGVWMKMQADYNKKAKENPQQLK' A
#
# COMPACT_ATOMS: atom_id res chain seq x y z
N MET A 1 23.00 27.34 -17.80
CA MET A 1 21.93 26.98 -16.86
C MET A 1 22.45 27.24 -15.46
N LYS A 2 21.76 28.05 -14.66
CA LYS A 2 22.15 28.33 -13.28
C LYS A 2 21.53 27.29 -12.35
N LEU A 3 22.13 27.06 -11.18
CA LEU A 3 21.57 26.18 -10.15
C LEU A 3 20.16 26.62 -9.74
N GLN A 4 19.92 27.93 -9.68
CA GLN A 4 18.61 28.51 -9.41
C GLN A 4 17.54 28.02 -10.41
N ASP A 5 17.82 28.11 -11.72
CA ASP A 5 16.90 27.65 -12.77
C ASP A 5 16.54 26.17 -12.62
N ILE A 6 17.50 25.33 -12.20
CA ILE A 6 17.27 23.90 -11.95
C ILE A 6 16.36 23.69 -10.74
N LEU A 7 16.61 24.42 -9.65
CA LEU A 7 15.82 24.31 -8.43
C LEU A 7 14.38 24.80 -8.63
N GLU A 8 14.20 25.88 -9.39
CA GLU A 8 12.87 26.40 -9.76
C GLU A 8 12.09 25.38 -10.59
N SER A 9 12.72 24.78 -11.60
CA SER A 9 12.06 23.75 -12.42
C SER A 9 11.68 22.50 -11.63
N ILE A 10 12.49 22.09 -10.64
CA ILE A 10 12.14 20.99 -9.74
C ILE A 10 10.97 21.40 -8.84
N GLY A 11 10.99 22.63 -8.32
CA GLY A 11 9.89 23.19 -7.52
C GLY A 11 8.57 23.19 -8.29
N ASP A 12 8.57 23.71 -9.51
CA ASP A 12 7.38 23.76 -10.37
C ASP A 12 6.86 22.36 -10.70
N PHE A 13 7.76 21.40 -10.96
CA PHE A 13 7.37 20.02 -11.19
C PHE A 13 6.71 19.39 -9.97
N LEU A 14 7.23 19.66 -8.76
CA LEU A 14 6.65 19.16 -7.53
C LEU A 14 5.27 19.80 -7.28
N VAL A 15 5.13 21.12 -7.41
CA VAL A 15 3.84 21.82 -7.26
C VAL A 15 2.82 21.26 -8.25
N TRP A 16 3.18 21.18 -9.53
CA TRP A 16 2.32 20.61 -10.57
C TRP A 16 1.89 19.18 -10.24
N THR A 17 2.80 18.36 -9.70
CA THR A 17 2.49 16.97 -9.31
C THR A 17 1.45 16.95 -8.18
N PHE A 18 1.59 17.81 -7.18
CA PHE A 18 0.64 17.91 -6.08
C PHE A 18 -0.74 18.40 -6.55
N GLU A 19 -0.79 19.51 -7.29
CA GLU A 19 -2.03 20.10 -7.80
C GLU A 19 -2.75 19.18 -8.80
N THR A 20 -2.00 18.46 -9.63
CA THR A 20 -2.59 17.62 -10.70
C THR A 20 -3.03 16.26 -10.19
N PHE A 21 -2.29 15.65 -9.27
CA PHE A 21 -2.54 14.26 -8.86
C PHE A 21 -2.93 14.11 -7.40
N VAL A 22 -2.25 14.80 -6.48
CA VAL A 22 -2.41 14.56 -5.05
C VAL A 22 -3.65 15.24 -4.50
N GLU A 23 -3.87 16.52 -4.80
CA GLU A 23 -5.06 17.24 -4.36
C GLU A 23 -6.35 16.66 -4.95
N PRO A 24 -6.45 16.38 -6.27
CA PRO A 24 -7.67 15.84 -6.85
C PRO A 24 -7.95 14.40 -6.39
N ALA A 25 -6.91 13.65 -5.99
CA ALA A 25 -7.08 12.32 -5.44
C ALA A 25 -7.81 12.34 -4.09
N GLY A 26 -7.74 13.44 -3.32
CA GLY A 26 -8.42 13.57 -2.04
C GLY A 26 -8.25 12.35 -1.13
N ASN A 27 -9.36 11.71 -0.75
CA ASN A 27 -9.37 10.50 0.09
C ASN A 27 -9.25 9.17 -0.68
N ILE A 28 -9.11 9.19 -1.99
CA ILE A 28 -8.98 7.97 -2.81
C ILE A 28 -7.82 7.07 -2.34
N PRO A 29 -6.60 7.60 -2.06
CA PRO A 29 -5.49 6.77 -1.59
C PRO A 29 -5.81 6.10 -0.25
N ASN A 30 -6.41 6.84 0.68
CA ASN A 30 -6.82 6.31 1.99
C ASN A 30 -7.84 5.18 1.83
N ASN A 31 -8.89 5.40 1.05
CA ASN A 31 -9.91 4.38 0.78
C ASN A 31 -9.30 3.14 0.10
N LEU A 32 -8.37 3.31 -0.84
CA LEU A 32 -7.63 2.21 -1.47
C LEU A 32 -6.84 1.40 -0.44
N PHE A 33 -6.08 2.05 0.44
CA PHE A 33 -5.32 1.36 1.48
C PHE A 33 -6.22 0.63 2.48
N ILE A 34 -7.37 1.23 2.84
CA ILE A 34 -8.37 0.56 3.69
C ILE A 34 -8.89 -0.70 2.99
N ILE A 35 -9.32 -0.61 1.73
CA ILE A 35 -9.84 -1.75 0.97
C ILE A 35 -8.78 -2.85 0.83
N LEU A 36 -7.55 -2.48 0.47
CA LEU A 36 -6.43 -3.41 0.37
C LEU A 36 -6.13 -4.08 1.72
N GLY A 37 -6.19 -3.32 2.82
CA GLY A 37 -6.05 -3.84 4.17
C GLY A 37 -7.12 -4.88 4.51
N PHE A 38 -8.39 -4.61 4.20
CA PHE A 38 -9.49 -5.55 4.42
C PHE A 38 -9.35 -6.82 3.59
N ILE A 39 -9.00 -6.69 2.30
CA ILE A 39 -8.78 -7.85 1.43
C ILE A 39 -7.59 -8.67 1.92
N GLY A 40 -6.46 -8.02 2.22
CA GLY A 40 -5.26 -8.67 2.73
C GLY A 40 -5.52 -9.40 4.04
N PHE A 41 -6.28 -8.79 4.95
CA PHE A 41 -6.72 -9.42 6.19
C PHE A 41 -7.59 -10.65 5.92
N GLY A 42 -8.56 -10.57 5.02
CA GLY A 42 -9.40 -11.71 4.64
C GLY A 42 -8.59 -12.88 4.06
N VAL A 43 -7.64 -12.59 3.18
CA VAL A 43 -6.71 -13.59 2.62
C VAL A 43 -5.86 -14.23 3.72
N TRP A 44 -5.29 -13.42 4.62
CA TRP A 44 -4.48 -13.91 5.71
C TRP A 44 -5.28 -14.81 6.66
N MET A 45 -6.49 -14.39 7.05
CA MET A 45 -7.37 -15.19 7.91
C MET A 45 -7.71 -16.55 7.28
N LYS A 46 -7.94 -16.60 5.96
CA LYS A 46 -8.14 -17.86 5.24
C LYS A 46 -6.90 -18.74 5.32
N MET A 47 -5.71 -18.19 5.02
CA MET A 47 -4.46 -18.93 5.11
C MET A 47 -4.21 -19.47 6.53
N GLN A 48 -4.43 -18.63 7.54
CA GLN A 48 -4.29 -19.00 8.94
C GLN A 48 -5.26 -20.15 9.32
N ALA A 49 -6.51 -20.10 8.87
CA ALA A 49 -7.47 -21.18 9.08
C ALA A 49 -7.01 -22.49 8.43
N ASP A 50 -6.52 -22.42 7.19
CA ASP A 50 -6.02 -23.57 6.43
C ASP A 50 -4.76 -24.18 7.10
N TYR A 51 -3.84 -23.36 7.61
CA TYR A 51 -2.67 -23.83 8.37
C TYR A 51 -3.06 -24.41 9.72
N ASN A 52 -3.98 -23.79 10.45
CA ASN A 52 -4.49 -24.32 11.71
C ASN A 52 -5.15 -25.69 11.53
N LYS A 53 -5.87 -25.90 10.42
CA LYS A 53 -6.45 -27.21 10.08
C LYS A 53 -5.35 -28.25 9.84
N LYS A 54 -4.35 -27.92 9.01
CA LYS A 54 -3.20 -28.80 8.75
C LYS A 54 -2.41 -29.14 10.02
N ALA A 55 -2.25 -28.17 10.93
CA ALA A 55 -1.62 -28.35 12.23
C ALA A 55 -2.34 -29.40 13.09
N LYS A 56 -3.68 -29.33 13.13
CA LYS A 56 -4.53 -30.28 13.85
C LYS A 56 -4.49 -31.69 13.25
N GLU A 57 -4.43 -31.79 11.93
CA GLU A 57 -4.44 -33.07 11.21
C GLU A 57 -3.10 -33.81 11.28
N ASN A 58 -1.97 -33.11 11.46
CA ASN A 58 -0.64 -33.73 11.57
C ASN A 58 0.14 -33.23 12.82
N PRO A 59 -0.25 -33.62 14.05
CA PRO A 59 0.35 -33.09 15.28
C PRO A 59 1.87 -33.35 15.44
N GLN A 60 2.47 -34.24 14.65
CA GLN A 60 3.91 -34.53 14.62
C GLN A 60 4.73 -33.67 13.62
N GLN A 61 4.14 -32.64 13.00
CA GLN A 61 4.81 -31.82 11.97
C GLN A 61 5.87 -30.83 12.51
N LEU A 62 5.99 -30.68 13.83
CA LEU A 62 7.15 -30.04 14.45
C LEU A 62 8.32 -31.04 14.44
N LYS A 63 9.18 -30.95 13.42
CA LYS A 63 10.55 -31.48 13.46
C LYS A 63 11.53 -30.32 13.51
#